data_AF-A0A233V9S7-F1
#
_entry.id   AF-A0A233V9S7-F1
#
_cell.length_a   1.000
_cell.length_b   1.000
_cell.length_c   1.000
_cell.angle_alpha   90.00
_cell.angle_beta   90.00
_cell.angle_gamma   90.00
#
_symmetry.space_group_name_H-M   'P 1'
#
loop_
_entity.id
_entity.type
_entity.pdbx_description
1 polymer ?
#
loop_
_entity_poly.entity_id
_entity_poly.type
_entity_poly.pdbx_seq_one_letter_code
_entity_poly.pdbx_strand_id
1 'polypeptide(L)' 'MKTKIKIVFKDNTEWVFDATAFEFEEDGFCYLDFFDEDDKRRLVACVSTDEIKYLRFVEVEE' A
#
# COMPACT_ATOMS: atom_id res chain seq x y z
N MET A 1 15.46 -8.83 -2.08
CA MET A 1 14.18 -8.79 -2.82
C MET A 1 13.20 -7.98 -2.00
N LYS A 2 12.80 -6.79 -2.47
CA LYS A 2 11.74 -6.02 -1.82
C LYS A 2 10.43 -6.32 -2.54
N THR A 3 9.50 -6.98 -1.84
CA THR A 3 8.16 -7.21 -2.35
C THR A 3 7.43 -5.89 -2.39
N LYS A 4 6.89 -5.52 -3.55
CA LYS A 4 6.04 -4.34 -3.69
C LYS A 4 4.59 -4.77 -3.86
N ILE A 5 3.68 -3.88 -3.50
CA ILE A 5 2.25 -4.04 -3.75
C ILE A 5 1.84 -3.01 -4.81
N LYS A 6 1.13 -3.46 -5.84
CA LYS A 6 0.49 -2.60 -6.83
C LYS A 6 -1.00 -2.54 -6.51
N ILE A 7 -1.51 -1.34 -6.29
CA ILE A 7 -2.93 -1.05 -6.08
C ILE A 7 -3.48 -0.47 -7.38
N VAL A 8 -4.56 -1.05 -7.88
CA VAL A 8 -5.29 -0.55 -9.04
C VAL A 8 -6.65 -0.07 -8.58
N PHE A 9 -6.94 1.20 -8.85
CA PHE A 9 -8.18 1.86 -8.48
C PHE A 9 -9.29 1.62 -9.51
N LYS A 10 -10.55 1.86 -9.12
CA LYS A 10 -11.72 1.76 -10.03
C LYS A 10 -11.59 2.69 -11.24
N ASP A 11 -10.99 3.86 -11.06
CA ASP A 11 -10.68 4.83 -12.13
C ASP A 11 -9.51 4.41 -13.05
N ASN A 12 -8.92 3.23 -12.82
CA ASN A 12 -7.72 2.72 -13.50
C ASN A 12 -6.42 3.49 -13.21
N THR A 13 -6.45 4.41 -12.23
CA THR A 13 -5.23 4.92 -11.62
C THR A 13 -4.47 3.77 -10.93
N GLU A 14 -3.14 3.78 -10.99
CA GLU A 14 -2.30 2.71 -10.47
C GLU A 14 -1.18 3.27 -9.58
N TRP A 15 -0.97 2.66 -8.42
CA TRP A 15 0.09 3.05 -7.49
C TRP A 15 0.88 1.83 -7.04
N VAL A 16 2.18 2.01 -6.82
CA VAL A 16 3.09 0.95 -6.38
C VAL A 16 3.77 1.38 -5.09
N PHE A 17 3.65 0.56 -4.06
CA PHE A 17 4.20 0.79 -2.73
C PHE A 17 5.04 -0.38 -2.26
N ASP A 18 5.85 -0.17 -1.23
CA ASP A 18 6.53 -1.26 -0.55
C ASP A 18 5.50 -2.10 0.23
N ALA A 19 5.56 -3.42 0.12
CA ALA A 19 4.57 -4.29 0.77
C ALA A 19 4.69 -4.28 2.30
N THR A 20 5.87 -3.91 2.82
CA THR A 20 6.08 -3.74 4.27
C THR A 20 5.26 -2.60 4.85
N ALA A 21 4.79 -1.68 4.00
CA ALA A 21 4.07 -0.51 4.41
C ALA A 21 2.54 -0.68 4.38
N PHE A 22 2.02 -1.89 4.13
CA PHE A 22 0.61 -2.08 3.77
C PHE A 22 -0.19 -2.78 4.88
N GLU A 23 -1.19 -2.10 5.43
CA GLU A 23 -2.09 -2.62 6.48
C GLU A 23 -3.57 -2.41 6.12
N PHE A 24 -4.40 -3.44 6.32
CA PHE A 24 -5.86 -3.36 6.22
C PHE A 24 -6.46 -3.17 7.60
N GLU A 25 -7.31 -2.15 7.75
CA GLU A 25 -8.10 -1.98 8.96
C GLU A 25 -9.57 -2.36 8.73
N GLU A 26 -10.24 -2.80 9.79
CA GLU A 26 -11.66 -3.20 9.75
C GLU A 26 -12.61 -2.03 9.44
N ASP A 27 -12.12 -0.78 9.46
CA ASP A 27 -12.88 0.43 9.14
C ASP A 27 -13.14 0.60 7.63
N GLY A 28 -12.69 -0.34 6.80
CA GLY A 28 -12.85 -0.26 5.34
C GLY A 28 -11.84 0.69 4.67
N PHE A 29 -10.75 1.00 5.38
CA PHE A 29 -9.61 1.75 4.85
C PHE A 29 -8.36 0.88 4.84
N CYS A 30 -7.51 1.17 3.87
CA CYS A 30 -6.15 0.67 3.81
C CYS A 30 -5.21 1.83 4.13
N TYR A 31 -4.28 1.58 5.05
CA TYR A 31 -3.25 2.53 5.43
C TYR A 31 -1.92 2.06 4.87
N LEU A 32 -1.21 3.05 4.32
CA LEU A 32 0.13 2.88 3.80
C LEU A 32 1.07 3.61 4.75
N ASP A 33 1.73 2.87 5.64
CA ASP A 33 2.59 3.38 6.68
C ASP A 33 3.97 2.75 6.59
N PHE A 34 5.05 3.53 6.67
CA PHE A 34 6.39 2.95 6.85
C PHE A 34 6.97 3.34 8.20
N PHE A 35 7.90 2.53 8.68
CA PHE A 35 8.73 2.85 9.83
C PHE A 35 10.01 3.52 9.34
N ASP A 36 10.29 4.71 9.85
CA ASP A 36 11.55 5.42 9.61
C ASP A 36 12.71 4.78 10.42
N GLU A 37 13.95 5.24 10.24
CA GLU A 37 15.13 4.68 10.95
C GLU A 37 15.02 4.82 12.48
N ASP A 38 14.21 5.76 12.95
CA ASP A 38 13.86 5.96 14.38
C ASP A 38 12.69 5.08 14.87
N ASP A 39 12.24 4.08 14.11
CA ASP A 39 11.07 3.22 14.42
C ASP A 39 9.74 4.01 14.54
N LYS A 40 9.69 5.22 13.96
CA LYS A 40 8.50 6.07 13.96
C LYS A 40 7.61 5.71 12.78
N ARG A 41 6.37 5.29 13.06
CA ARG A 41 5.32 5.10 12.03
C ARG A 41 5.04 6.43 11.34
N ARG A 42 5.13 6.44 10.02
CA ARG A 42 4.77 7.56 9.16
C ARG A 42 3.71 7.13 8.16
N LEU A 43 2.53 7.73 8.27
CA LEU A 43 1.44 7.56 7.32
C LEU A 43 1.80 8.28 6.01
N VAL A 44 1.82 7.53 4.91
CA VAL A 44 2.06 8.02 3.54
C VAL A 44 0.74 8.29 2.84
N ALA A 45 -0.20 7.36 2.96
CA ALA A 45 -1.50 7.46 2.33
C ALA A 45 -2.55 6.66 3.11
N CYS A 46 -3.79 7.16 3.05
CA CYS A 46 -4.98 6.46 3.49
C CYS A 46 -5.89 6.31 2.28
N VAL A 47 -6.34 5.08 2.03
CA VAL A 47 -7.08 4.73 0.83
C VAL A 47 -8.36 4.00 1.23
N SER A 48 -9.52 4.45 0.75
CA SER A 48 -10.76 3.69 0.94
C SER A 48 -10.69 2.38 0.15
N THR A 49 -10.99 1.27 0.81
CA THR A 49 -11.02 -0.05 0.17
C THR A 49 -12.09 -0.15 -0.90
N ASP A 50 -13.16 0.66 -0.82
CA ASP A 50 -14.18 0.71 -1.85
C ASP A 50 -13.62 1.23 -3.17
N GLU A 51 -12.65 2.15 -3.16
CA GLU A 51 -12.06 2.70 -4.39
C GLU A 51 -11.07 1.74 -5.06
N ILE A 52 -10.66 0.68 -4.36
CA ILE A 52 -9.70 -0.32 -4.86
C ILE A 52 -10.44 -1.32 -5.75
N LYS A 53 -9.98 -1.45 -6.99
CA LYS A 53 -10.47 -2.47 -7.93
C LYS A 53 -9.84 -3.82 -7.65
N TYR A 54 -8.52 -3.85 -7.51
CA TYR A 54 -7.75 -5.01 -7.07
C TYR A 54 -6.34 -4.61 -6.64
N LEU A 55 -5.67 -5.52 -5.93
CA LEU A 55 -4.28 -5.41 -5.52
C LEU A 55 -3.49 -6.64 -6.01
N ARG A 56 -2.21 -6.45 -6.29
CA ARG A 56 -1.30 -7.55 -6.64
C ARG A 56 0.08 -7.33 -6.05
N PHE A 57 0.72 -8.41 -5.62
CA PHE A 57 2.13 -8.39 -5.28
C PHE A 57 2.95 -8.36 -6.57
N VAL A 58 3.99 -7.53 -6.57
CA VAL A 58 4.95 -7.44 -7.66
C VAL A 58 6.36 -7.56 -7.07
N GLU A 59 7.09 -8.54 -7.56
CA GLU A 59 8.52 -8.64 -7.28
C GLU A 59 9.24 -7.63 -8.17
N VAL A 60 10.10 -6.82 -7.56
CA VAL A 60 10.96 -5.89 -8.30
C VAL A 60 12.40 -6.34 -8.04
N GLU A 61 13.04 -6.86 -9.08
CA GLU A 61 14.50 -7.06 -9.08
C GLU A 61 15.16 -5.67 -9.04
N GLU A 62 16.17 -5.54 -8.18
CA GLU A 62 16.89 -4.27 -7.91
C GLU A 62 17.82 -3.89 -9.06
#